data_AF-A0A9E1A5V4-F1
#
_entry.id   AF-A0A9E1A5V4-F1
#
_cell.length_a   1.000
_cell.length_b   1.000
_cell.length_c   1.000
_cell.angle_alpha   90.00
_cell.angle_beta   90.00
_cell.angle_gamma   90.00
#
_symmetry.space_group_name_H-M   'P 1'
#
loop_
_entity.id
_entity.type
_entity.pdbx_description
1 polymer ?
#
loop_
_entity_poly.entity_id
_entity_poly.type
_entity_poly.pdbx_seq_one_letter_code
_entity_poly.pdbx_strand_id
1 'polypeptide(L)'
;MALNEPKMRSITGKLVANKLTERDDDFSFNVTYQANRSVKDLCKLAATNSKFTASELESAYNDLMAQAKIELYNASTVEFGFANNSLGVDGPFIGPDAKFDPSVNNVTLRCSPRIEFKEDLKNISVIVAGTEEGLPTITKVVDVATGSENLRITPGGGLNGEGNRVKITGSEGQTVGFFFVSDTDKTEIPVPVSALLRNDPSFFSFIIPQLNKGAYYLEVATQASTNSKKLLKEPRRNRFPYPLYVGNIPGEEERPGEL
;
A
#
# COMPACT_ATOMS: atom_id res chain seq x y z
N MET A 1 33.59 -27.95 -6.72
CA MET A 1 33.44 -26.93 -5.67
C MET A 1 32.12 -27.23 -4.98
N ALA A 2 32.11 -27.46 -3.67
CA ALA A 2 30.86 -27.61 -2.94
C ALA A 2 30.08 -26.29 -3.09
N LEU A 3 28.94 -26.33 -3.79
CA LEU A 3 27.99 -25.24 -3.77
C LEU A 3 27.47 -25.17 -2.34
N ASN A 4 28.03 -24.28 -1.52
CA ASN A 4 27.46 -23.99 -0.22
C ASN A 4 26.04 -23.49 -0.46
N GLU A 5 25.05 -24.28 -0.06
CA GLU A 5 23.66 -23.87 -0.10
C GLU A 5 23.51 -22.52 0.62
N PRO A 6 22.67 -21.60 0.08
CA PRO A 6 22.47 -20.31 0.71
C PRO A 6 21.92 -20.51 2.12
N LYS A 7 22.57 -19.88 3.11
CA LYS A 7 22.11 -19.96 4.50
C LYS A 7 20.70 -19.38 4.63
N MET A 8 19.74 -20.24 4.99
CA MET A 8 18.38 -19.81 5.32
C MET A 8 18.40 -18.96 6.59
N ARG A 9 17.73 -17.81 6.54
CA ARG A 9 17.59 -16.89 7.67
C ARG A 9 16.15 -16.87 8.14
N SER A 10 15.94 -16.71 9.43
CA SER A 10 14.61 -16.48 9.98
C SER A 10 14.00 -15.21 9.39
N ILE A 11 12.70 -15.24 9.10
CA ILE A 11 11.95 -14.03 8.78
C ILE A 11 11.44 -13.40 10.07
N THR A 12 11.47 -12.08 10.13
CA THR A 12 10.94 -11.31 11.26
C THR A 12 9.75 -10.49 10.79
N GLY A 13 8.74 -10.34 11.63
CA GLY A 13 7.55 -9.57 11.29
C GLY A 13 6.72 -9.21 12.53
N LYS A 14 5.67 -8.44 12.31
CA LYS A 14 4.76 -7.97 13.35
C LYS A 14 3.35 -8.50 13.13
N LEU A 15 2.61 -8.66 14.22
CA LEU A 15 1.19 -9.00 14.18
C LEU A 15 0.36 -7.73 13.94
N VAL A 16 -0.58 -7.79 13.00
CA VAL A 16 -1.53 -6.71 12.69
C VAL A 16 -2.94 -7.27 12.83
N ALA A 17 -3.85 -6.51 13.46
CA ALA A 17 -5.23 -6.96 13.64
C ALA A 17 -5.85 -7.40 12.30
N ASN A 18 -6.35 -8.63 12.25
CA ASN A 18 -6.99 -9.17 11.08
C ASN A 18 -8.44 -8.67 11.03
N LYS A 19 -8.81 -7.99 9.94
CA LYS A 19 -10.17 -7.44 9.75
C LYS A 19 -11.05 -8.31 8.85
N LEU A 20 -10.54 -9.46 8.40
CA LEU A 20 -11.25 -10.38 7.52
C LEU A 20 -12.06 -11.42 8.29
N THR A 21 -11.91 -11.48 9.61
CA THR A 21 -12.58 -12.44 10.48
C THR A 21 -13.42 -11.71 11.53
N GLU A 22 -14.48 -12.36 12.00
CA GLU A 22 -15.40 -11.80 13.01
C GLU A 22 -14.78 -11.75 14.42
N ARG A 23 -13.58 -12.35 14.60
CA ARG A 23 -12.89 -12.46 15.88
C ARG A 23 -11.96 -11.28 16.11
N ASP A 24 -12.18 -10.56 17.21
CA ASP A 24 -11.34 -9.41 17.61
C ASP A 24 -9.92 -9.79 18.07
N ASP A 25 -9.66 -11.09 18.30
CA ASP A 25 -8.35 -11.62 18.71
C ASP A 25 -7.53 -12.22 17.55
N ASP A 26 -8.00 -12.08 16.31
CA ASP A 26 -7.26 -12.55 15.14
C ASP A 26 -6.25 -11.51 14.65
N PHE A 27 -5.06 -11.99 14.28
CA PHE A 27 -3.99 -11.17 13.72
C PHE A 27 -3.40 -11.80 12.45
N SER A 28 -3.06 -10.95 11.49
CA SER A 28 -2.24 -11.29 10.32
C SER A 28 -0.78 -10.99 10.60
N PHE A 29 0.13 -11.70 9.93
CA PHE A 29 1.57 -11.49 10.09
C PHE A 29 2.13 -10.65 8.94
N ASN A 30 2.66 -9.47 9.26
CA ASN A 30 3.35 -8.60 8.31
C ASN A 30 4.86 -8.81 8.39
N VAL A 31 5.44 -9.35 7.33
CA VAL A 31 6.89 -9.57 7.21
C VAL A 31 7.62 -8.23 7.13
N THR A 32 8.70 -8.09 7.90
CA THR A 32 9.66 -6.98 7.75
C THR A 32 10.72 -7.36 6.73
N TYR A 33 10.60 -6.82 5.51
CA TYR A 33 11.55 -7.09 4.43
C TYR A 33 12.88 -6.37 4.66
N GLN A 34 14.00 -7.04 4.38
CA GLN A 34 15.34 -6.49 4.61
C GLN A 34 15.77 -5.49 3.53
N ALA A 35 15.40 -5.75 2.28
CA ALA A 35 15.72 -4.90 1.13
C ALA A 35 14.84 -5.28 -0.06
N ASN A 36 14.61 -4.32 -0.95
CA ASN A 36 14.21 -4.61 -2.33
C ASN A 36 15.49 -4.73 -3.18
N ARG A 37 15.60 -5.80 -3.97
CA ARG A 37 16.77 -6.06 -4.83
C ARG A 37 16.28 -6.25 -6.26
N SER A 38 16.72 -5.35 -7.14
CA SER A 38 16.51 -5.49 -8.58
C SER A 38 17.44 -6.56 -9.17
N VAL A 39 17.18 -6.99 -10.41
CA VAL A 39 18.09 -7.88 -11.16
C VAL A 39 19.51 -7.28 -11.22
N LYS A 40 19.63 -5.97 -11.43
CA LYS A 40 20.93 -5.27 -11.42
C LYS A 40 21.65 -5.43 -10.08
N ASP A 41 20.92 -5.35 -8.97
CA ASP A 41 21.50 -5.56 -7.64
C ASP A 41 21.93 -7.02 -7.45
N LEU A 42 21.14 -7.98 -7.93
CA LEU A 42 21.48 -9.40 -7.90
C LEU A 42 22.74 -9.68 -8.74
N CYS A 43 22.86 -9.11 -9.94
CA CYS A 43 24.05 -9.24 -10.78
C CYS A 43 25.30 -8.68 -10.11
N LYS A 44 25.21 -7.52 -9.43
CA LYS A 44 26.31 -6.96 -8.63
C LYS A 44 26.71 -7.86 -7.46
N LEU A 45 25.73 -8.38 -6.72
CA LEU A 45 25.97 -9.27 -5.59
C LEU A 45 26.59 -10.61 -6.05
N ALA A 46 26.10 -11.17 -7.15
CA ALA A 46 26.62 -12.41 -7.73
C ALA A 46 28.03 -12.24 -8.29
N ALA A 47 28.33 -11.11 -8.96
CA ALA A 47 29.64 -10.82 -9.53
C ALA A 47 30.78 -10.85 -8.49
N THR A 48 30.48 -10.56 -7.22
CA THR A 48 31.47 -10.60 -6.13
C THR A 48 32.09 -11.99 -5.94
N ASN A 49 31.35 -13.05 -6.24
CA ASN A 49 31.79 -14.44 -6.10
C ASN A 49 31.78 -15.21 -7.44
N SER A 50 31.58 -14.51 -8.55
CA SER A 50 31.48 -15.07 -9.90
C SER A 50 32.73 -14.75 -10.72
N LYS A 51 32.98 -15.54 -11.77
CA LYS A 51 33.98 -15.24 -12.79
C LYS A 51 33.49 -14.19 -13.80
N PHE A 52 32.18 -13.94 -13.82
CA PHE A 52 31.53 -12.97 -14.70
C PHE A 52 31.33 -11.64 -13.97
N THR A 53 31.51 -10.56 -14.72
CA THR A 53 31.18 -9.21 -14.27
C THR A 53 29.67 -9.04 -14.12
N ALA A 54 29.24 -8.02 -13.36
CA ALA A 54 27.82 -7.72 -13.19
C ALA A 54 27.13 -7.42 -14.54
N SER A 55 27.84 -6.77 -15.48
CA SER A 55 27.30 -6.45 -16.80
C SER A 55 27.10 -7.69 -17.67
N GLU A 56 28.03 -8.65 -17.62
CA GLU A 56 27.89 -9.91 -18.37
C GLU A 56 26.73 -10.74 -17.82
N LEU A 57 26.58 -10.80 -16.50
CA LEU A 57 25.45 -11.48 -15.86
C LEU A 57 24.11 -10.83 -16.21
N GLU A 58 24.06 -9.50 -16.23
CA GLU A 58 22.85 -8.76 -16.62
C GLU A 58 22.51 -9.00 -18.10
N SER A 59 23.50 -8.98 -18.99
CA SER A 59 23.29 -9.27 -20.41
C SER A 59 22.74 -10.69 -20.61
N ALA A 60 23.38 -11.69 -20.00
CA ALA A 60 22.93 -13.08 -20.09
C ALA A 60 21.51 -13.28 -19.53
N TYR A 61 21.18 -12.61 -18.42
CA TYR A 61 19.82 -12.62 -17.89
C TYR A 61 18.81 -12.02 -18.88
N ASN A 62 19.15 -10.89 -19.51
CA ASN A 62 18.26 -10.24 -20.47
C ASN A 62 18.02 -11.12 -21.70
N ASP A 63 19.04 -11.81 -22.20
CA ASP A 63 18.92 -12.73 -23.32
C ASP A 63 18.02 -13.93 -22.96
N LEU A 64 18.21 -14.52 -21.77
CA LEU A 64 17.36 -15.60 -21.28
C LEU A 64 15.92 -15.15 -21.04
N MET A 65 15.72 -13.95 -20.49
CA MET A 65 14.39 -13.34 -20.31
C MET A 65 13.69 -13.12 -21.66
N ALA A 66 14.42 -12.70 -22.69
CA ALA A 66 13.88 -12.54 -24.03
C ALA A 66 13.40 -13.89 -24.60
N GLN A 67 14.21 -14.95 -24.48
CA GLN A 67 13.80 -16.28 -24.93
C GLN A 67 12.61 -16.82 -24.10
N ALA A 68 12.64 -16.65 -22.78
CA ALA A 68 11.54 -17.06 -21.90
C ALA A 68 10.21 -16.40 -22.29
N LYS A 69 10.23 -15.12 -22.69
CA LYS A 69 9.03 -14.43 -23.21
C LYS A 69 8.52 -15.01 -24.51
N ILE A 70 9.42 -15.36 -25.44
CA ILE A 70 9.03 -16.00 -26.71
C ILE A 70 8.29 -17.31 -26.43
N GLU A 71 8.86 -18.17 -25.58
CA GLU A 71 8.22 -19.44 -25.22
C GLU A 71 6.89 -19.23 -24.51
N LEU A 72 6.82 -18.29 -23.57
CA LEU A 72 5.60 -17.98 -22.84
C LEU A 72 4.49 -17.49 -23.78
N TYR A 73 4.83 -16.61 -24.74
CA TYR A 73 3.87 -16.08 -25.73
C TYR A 73 3.44 -17.13 -26.77
N ASN A 74 4.22 -18.19 -26.94
CA ASN A 74 3.83 -19.40 -27.67
C ASN A 74 2.99 -20.36 -26.81
N ALA A 75 2.49 -19.92 -25.65
CA ALA A 75 1.69 -20.68 -24.69
C ALA A 75 2.42 -21.87 -24.04
N SER A 76 3.75 -21.91 -24.11
CA SER A 76 4.55 -22.86 -23.34
C SER A 76 4.50 -22.54 -21.85
N THR A 77 4.60 -23.57 -21.03
CA THR A 77 4.90 -23.41 -19.60
C THR A 77 6.40 -23.19 -19.44
N VAL A 78 6.81 -22.08 -18.85
CA VAL A 78 8.21 -21.68 -18.75
C VAL A 78 8.67 -21.73 -17.30
N GLU A 79 9.63 -22.61 -17.02
CA GLU A 79 10.38 -22.59 -15.76
C GLU A 79 11.39 -21.43 -15.81
N PHE A 80 11.16 -20.38 -15.01
CA PHE A 80 12.07 -19.23 -14.96
C PHE A 80 12.04 -18.55 -13.60
N GLY A 81 13.22 -18.30 -13.02
CA GLY A 81 13.36 -17.76 -11.67
C GLY A 81 12.86 -18.73 -10.59
N PHE A 82 12.05 -18.22 -9.66
CA PHE A 82 11.50 -19.02 -8.55
C PHE A 82 10.18 -19.73 -8.88
N ALA A 83 9.69 -19.62 -10.12
CA ALA A 83 8.34 -20.05 -10.50
C ALA A 83 8.29 -20.81 -11.82
N ASN A 84 7.24 -21.62 -11.96
CA ASN A 84 6.71 -22.07 -13.24
C ASN A 84 5.64 -21.07 -13.70
N ASN A 85 5.80 -20.56 -14.92
CA ASN A 85 5.00 -19.48 -15.49
C ASN A 85 4.22 -20.00 -16.69
N SER A 86 2.94 -19.65 -16.79
CA SER A 86 2.09 -20.04 -17.92
C SER A 86 1.00 -19.01 -18.19
N LEU A 87 0.39 -19.06 -19.37
CA LEU A 87 -0.76 -18.23 -19.69
C LEU A 87 -2.05 -18.89 -19.21
N GLY A 88 -2.95 -18.06 -18.69
CA GLY A 88 -4.31 -18.41 -18.32
C GLY A 88 -5.31 -17.46 -18.97
N VAL A 89 -6.58 -17.82 -18.92
CA VAL A 89 -7.68 -16.93 -19.25
C VAL A 89 -8.64 -16.92 -18.08
N ASP A 90 -8.93 -15.73 -17.58
CA ASP A 90 -9.87 -15.51 -16.49
C ASP A 90 -11.12 -14.78 -17.00
N GLY A 91 -12.21 -14.87 -16.25
CA GLY A 91 -13.53 -14.35 -16.63
C GLY A 91 -14.50 -15.43 -17.10
N PRO A 92 -15.81 -15.14 -17.13
CA PRO A 92 -16.83 -16.13 -17.44
C PRO A 92 -16.90 -16.42 -18.95
N PHE A 93 -17.11 -17.70 -19.29
CA PHE A 93 -17.52 -18.15 -20.62
C PHE A 93 -18.92 -18.74 -20.49
N ILE A 94 -19.90 -18.17 -21.19
CA ILE A 94 -21.32 -18.57 -21.07
C ILE A 94 -21.77 -19.26 -22.35
N GLY A 95 -22.07 -20.56 -22.24
CA GLY A 95 -22.51 -21.40 -23.35
C GLY A 95 -21.37 -22.19 -24.01
N PRO A 96 -21.70 -23.24 -24.78
CA PRO A 96 -20.71 -24.16 -25.35
C PRO A 96 -19.83 -23.55 -26.46
N ASP A 97 -20.30 -22.50 -27.13
CA ASP A 97 -19.61 -21.82 -28.24
C ASP A 97 -19.10 -20.42 -27.84
N ALA A 98 -18.92 -20.18 -26.54
CA ALA A 98 -18.47 -18.91 -26.01
C ALA A 98 -17.13 -18.50 -26.63
N LYS A 99 -17.05 -17.24 -27.11
CA LYS A 99 -15.84 -16.64 -27.67
C LYS A 99 -15.18 -15.76 -26.62
N PHE A 100 -13.88 -15.56 -26.77
CA PHE A 100 -13.15 -14.60 -25.96
C PHE A 100 -13.71 -13.19 -26.18
N ASP A 101 -14.10 -12.55 -25.09
CA ASP A 101 -14.56 -11.17 -25.07
C ASP A 101 -13.63 -10.34 -24.17
N PRO A 102 -12.79 -9.46 -24.74
CA PRO A 102 -11.87 -8.62 -23.96
C PRO A 102 -12.56 -7.70 -22.93
N SER A 103 -13.88 -7.50 -23.00
CA SER A 103 -14.63 -6.71 -22.02
C SER A 103 -14.91 -7.47 -20.72
N VAL A 104 -14.91 -8.80 -20.74
CA VAL A 104 -15.20 -9.66 -19.57
C VAL A 104 -14.17 -10.77 -19.33
N ASN A 105 -13.31 -11.05 -20.30
CA ASN A 105 -12.24 -12.03 -20.22
C ASN A 105 -10.87 -11.34 -20.33
N ASN A 106 -9.88 -11.90 -19.64
CA ASN A 106 -8.51 -11.39 -19.70
C ASN A 106 -7.50 -12.53 -19.74
N VAL A 107 -6.45 -12.37 -20.54
CA VAL A 107 -5.29 -13.27 -20.52
C VAL A 107 -4.41 -12.92 -19.32
N THR A 108 -4.14 -13.89 -18.45
CA THR A 108 -3.38 -13.70 -17.22
C THR A 108 -2.09 -14.51 -17.20
N LEU A 109 -1.09 -14.01 -16.48
CA LEU A 109 0.11 -14.78 -16.16
C LEU A 109 -0.16 -15.56 -14.88
N ARG A 110 -0.08 -16.89 -14.97
CA ARG A 110 -0.17 -17.79 -13.82
C ARG A 110 1.25 -18.15 -13.38
N CYS A 111 1.56 -17.91 -12.11
CA CYS A 111 2.85 -18.23 -11.52
C CYS A 111 2.66 -19.19 -10.34
N SER A 112 3.41 -20.29 -10.35
CA SER A 112 3.44 -21.24 -9.23
C SER A 112 4.88 -21.45 -8.73
N PRO A 113 5.13 -21.45 -7.41
CA PRO A 113 6.47 -21.71 -6.90
C PRO A 113 6.99 -23.08 -7.36
N ARG A 114 8.29 -23.16 -7.70
CA ARG A 114 8.92 -24.44 -8.05
C ARG A 114 8.97 -25.36 -6.83
N ILE A 115 8.89 -26.68 -7.06
CA ILE A 115 8.69 -27.67 -5.99
C ILE A 115 9.88 -27.72 -5.02
N GLU A 116 11.10 -27.52 -5.52
CA GLU A 116 12.32 -27.45 -4.70
C GLU A 116 12.24 -26.34 -3.65
N PHE A 117 11.79 -25.14 -4.04
CA PHE A 117 11.64 -24.03 -3.09
C PHE A 117 10.51 -24.26 -2.10
N LYS A 118 9.45 -24.97 -2.49
CA LYS A 118 8.34 -25.27 -1.58
C LYS A 118 8.81 -26.11 -0.39
N GLU A 119 9.76 -27.02 -0.59
CA GLU A 119 10.36 -27.79 0.50
C GLU A 119 11.30 -26.92 1.35
N ASP A 120 12.15 -26.10 0.72
CA ASP A 120 13.05 -25.18 1.42
C ASP A 120 12.30 -24.19 2.34
N LEU A 121 11.15 -23.69 1.88
CA LEU A 121 10.33 -22.73 2.65
C LEU A 121 9.89 -23.28 4.01
N LYS A 122 9.75 -24.60 4.18
CA LYS A 122 9.37 -25.23 5.46
C LYS A 122 10.46 -25.07 6.53
N ASN A 123 11.71 -24.86 6.12
CA ASN A 123 12.87 -24.72 7.00
C ASN A 123 13.10 -23.27 7.45
N ILE A 124 12.33 -22.31 6.93
CA ILE A 124 12.40 -20.91 7.34
C ILE A 124 11.64 -20.72 8.65
N SER A 125 12.36 -20.35 9.71
CA SER A 125 11.74 -20.00 10.99
C SER A 125 11.17 -18.57 10.99
N VAL A 126 10.10 -18.37 11.74
CA VAL A 126 9.39 -17.09 11.86
C VAL A 126 9.59 -16.51 13.26
N ILE A 127 10.02 -15.25 13.32
CA ILE A 127 10.20 -14.48 14.55
C ILE A 127 9.10 -13.41 14.62
N VAL A 128 8.25 -13.51 15.63
CA VAL A 128 7.25 -12.48 15.94
C VAL A 128 7.93 -11.39 16.77
N ALA A 129 8.24 -10.25 16.14
CA ALA A 129 8.88 -9.11 16.80
C ALA A 129 7.95 -8.33 17.73
N GLY A 130 6.64 -8.60 17.66
CA GLY A 130 5.61 -7.98 18.50
C GLY A 130 4.34 -7.70 17.71
N THR A 131 3.36 -7.09 18.37
CA THR A 131 2.15 -6.58 17.71
C THR A 131 2.41 -5.16 17.24
N GLU A 132 2.15 -4.89 15.96
CA GLU A 132 2.10 -3.53 15.46
C GLU A 132 0.92 -2.83 16.12
N GLU A 133 1.21 -1.89 17.01
CA GLU A 133 0.18 -1.02 17.56
C GLU A 133 -0.27 -0.08 16.43
N GLY A 134 -1.23 -0.55 15.65
CA GLY A 134 -1.75 0.10 14.44
C GLY A 134 -1.86 1.62 14.50
N LEU A 135 -1.38 2.24 13.43
CA LEU A 135 -1.41 3.67 13.17
C LEU A 135 -2.85 4.22 13.23
N PRO A 136 -3.02 5.53 13.53
CA PRO A 136 -4.28 6.19 13.23
C PRO A 136 -4.53 6.08 11.72
N THR A 137 -5.74 5.72 11.29
CA THR A 137 -6.05 5.54 9.87
C THR A 137 -7.36 6.21 9.55
N ILE A 138 -7.35 7.13 8.59
CA ILE A 138 -8.56 7.71 8.01
C ILE A 138 -9.01 6.78 6.88
N THR A 139 -10.28 6.39 6.86
CA THR A 139 -10.85 5.48 5.85
C THR A 139 -11.80 6.19 4.90
N LYS A 140 -12.46 7.25 5.37
CA LYS A 140 -13.42 8.02 4.58
C LYS A 140 -13.43 9.47 5.02
N VAL A 141 -13.60 10.38 4.07
CA VAL A 141 -13.91 11.79 4.30
C VAL A 141 -15.06 12.20 3.40
N VAL A 142 -15.98 13.00 3.94
CA VAL A 142 -17.13 13.56 3.25
C VAL A 142 -17.13 15.07 3.43
N ASP A 143 -17.07 15.80 2.33
CA ASP A 143 -17.26 17.24 2.32
C ASP A 143 -18.74 17.57 2.49
N VAL A 144 -19.08 18.28 3.56
CA VAL A 144 -20.48 18.55 3.92
C VAL A 144 -21.12 19.55 2.94
N ALA A 145 -20.32 20.45 2.36
CA ALA A 145 -20.84 21.47 1.45
C ALA A 145 -21.29 20.89 0.10
N THR A 146 -20.56 19.91 -0.43
CA THR A 146 -20.82 19.31 -1.75
C THR A 146 -21.38 17.89 -1.69
N GLY A 147 -21.28 17.22 -0.54
CA GLY A 147 -21.55 15.79 -0.42
C GLY A 147 -20.48 14.89 -1.06
N SER A 148 -19.36 15.46 -1.53
CA SER A 148 -18.29 14.70 -2.18
C SER A 148 -17.58 13.78 -1.18
N GLU A 149 -17.37 12.53 -1.57
CA GLU A 149 -16.63 11.55 -0.79
C GLU A 149 -15.19 11.38 -1.32
N ASN A 150 -14.20 11.46 -0.44
CA ASN A 150 -12.79 11.15 -0.71
C ASN A 150 -12.14 11.91 -1.88
N LEU A 151 -12.74 13.02 -2.33
CA LEU A 151 -12.32 13.69 -3.56
C LEU A 151 -12.31 15.21 -3.43
N ARG A 152 -13.47 15.87 -3.43
CA ARG A 152 -13.55 17.34 -3.34
C ARG A 152 -13.70 17.78 -1.89
N ILE A 153 -13.02 18.86 -1.52
CA ILE A 153 -13.17 19.53 -0.22
C ILE A 153 -13.38 21.03 -0.40
N THR A 154 -14.19 21.63 0.47
CA THR A 154 -14.57 23.03 0.41
C THR A 154 -13.99 23.81 1.59
N PRO A 155 -12.99 24.69 1.40
CA PRO A 155 -12.43 25.52 2.46
C PRO A 155 -13.51 26.33 3.20
N GLY A 156 -13.45 26.34 4.54
CA GLY A 156 -14.48 26.94 5.39
C GLY A 156 -15.76 26.09 5.54
N GLY A 157 -15.91 25.02 4.76
CA GLY A 157 -16.98 24.04 4.90
C GLY A 157 -16.69 22.99 5.98
N GLY A 158 -17.71 22.23 6.35
CA GLY A 158 -17.56 21.09 7.26
C GLY A 158 -17.00 19.86 6.54
N LEU A 159 -16.21 19.07 7.25
CA LEU A 159 -15.75 17.75 6.83
C LEU A 159 -16.15 16.73 7.90
N ASN A 160 -16.78 15.65 7.48
CA ASN A 160 -17.05 14.47 8.30
C ASN A 160 -16.08 13.36 7.90
N GLY A 161 -15.45 12.72 8.87
CA GLY A 161 -14.48 11.67 8.62
C GLY A 161 -14.71 10.43 9.46
N GLU A 162 -14.38 9.29 8.86
CA GLU A 162 -14.40 7.98 9.49
C GLU A 162 -12.99 7.40 9.49
N GLY A 163 -12.69 6.59 10.50
CA GLY A 163 -11.40 5.95 10.59
C GLY A 163 -11.27 5.00 11.76
N ASN A 164 -10.03 4.68 12.07
CA ASN A 164 -9.64 3.87 13.22
C ASN A 164 -8.55 4.59 13.99
N ARG A 165 -8.71 4.71 15.32
CA ARG A 165 -7.78 5.40 16.23
C ARG A 165 -7.51 6.85 15.82
N VAL A 166 -8.52 7.52 15.26
CA VAL A 166 -8.43 8.91 14.75
C VAL A 166 -8.65 9.97 15.83
N LYS A 167 -8.92 9.54 17.07
CA LYS A 167 -9.03 10.46 18.21
C LYS A 167 -7.74 11.23 18.42
N ILE A 168 -7.81 12.55 18.39
CA ILE A 168 -6.71 13.45 18.67
C ILE A 168 -6.56 13.61 20.19
N THR A 169 -5.38 13.22 20.70
CA THR A 169 -4.94 13.53 22.07
C THR A 169 -3.42 13.57 22.10
N GLY A 170 -2.86 14.42 22.96
CA GLY A 170 -1.41 14.59 23.10
C GLY A 170 -1.04 15.39 24.33
N SER A 171 0.21 15.25 24.76
CA SER A 171 0.82 16.09 25.79
C SER A 171 1.19 17.46 25.23
N GLU A 172 1.28 18.47 26.10
CA GLU A 172 1.70 19.82 25.73
C GLU A 172 3.05 19.81 25.01
N GLY A 173 3.16 20.57 23.91
CA GLY A 173 4.37 20.66 23.08
C GLY A 173 4.53 19.57 22.01
N GLN A 174 3.62 18.59 21.92
CA GLN A 174 3.62 17.59 20.85
C GLN A 174 2.75 18.03 19.67
N THR A 175 3.21 17.78 18.44
CA THR A 175 2.45 18.06 17.21
C THR A 175 1.41 16.99 16.98
N VAL A 176 0.20 17.21 17.51
CA VAL A 176 -0.99 16.35 17.32
C VAL A 176 -2.12 17.13 16.67
N GLY A 177 -2.91 16.47 15.83
CA GLY A 177 -4.01 17.11 15.10
C GLY A 177 -4.27 16.48 13.74
N PHE A 178 -5.10 17.15 12.96
CA PHE A 178 -5.28 16.89 11.53
C PHE A 178 -4.51 17.94 10.74
N PHE A 179 -3.94 17.54 9.61
CA PHE A 179 -3.08 18.39 8.80
C PHE A 179 -3.39 18.20 7.32
N PHE A 180 -3.55 19.29 6.58
CA PHE A 180 -3.57 19.26 5.12
C PHE A 180 -2.16 19.49 4.61
N VAL A 181 -1.59 18.51 3.92
CA VAL A 181 -0.26 18.58 3.32
C VAL A 181 -0.42 18.79 1.82
N SER A 182 -0.01 19.94 1.31
CA SER A 182 -0.05 20.24 -0.13
C SER A 182 0.78 19.24 -0.92
N ASP A 183 0.24 18.76 -2.05
CA ASP A 183 0.98 17.82 -2.88
C ASP A 183 2.09 18.51 -3.70
N THR A 184 1.98 19.82 -3.94
CA THR A 184 2.94 20.56 -4.80
C THR A 184 4.22 20.92 -4.05
N ASP A 185 4.11 21.58 -2.90
CA ASP A 185 5.23 22.15 -2.14
C ASP A 185 5.46 21.47 -0.79
N LYS A 186 4.62 20.49 -0.44
CA LYS A 186 4.63 19.77 0.84
C LYS A 186 4.41 20.67 2.06
N THR A 187 3.85 21.86 1.87
CA THR A 187 3.46 22.75 2.97
C THR A 187 2.37 22.11 3.82
N GLU A 188 2.57 22.12 5.13
CA GLU A 188 1.66 21.55 6.11
C GLU A 188 0.77 22.64 6.72
N ILE A 189 -0.55 22.44 6.63
CA ILE A 189 -1.55 23.38 7.12
C ILE A 189 -2.35 22.67 8.23
N PRO A 190 -2.16 23.03 9.52
CA PRO A 190 -2.86 22.39 10.61
C PRO A 190 -4.34 22.78 10.64
N VAL A 191 -5.20 21.81 10.96
CA VAL A 191 -6.60 22.08 11.32
C VAL A 191 -6.62 22.63 12.75
N PRO A 192 -7.14 23.84 12.99
CA PRO A 192 -7.19 24.43 14.32
C PRO A 192 -8.02 23.57 15.28
N VAL A 193 -7.59 23.44 16.53
CA VAL A 193 -8.35 22.71 17.57
C VAL A 193 -9.75 23.29 17.76
N SER A 194 -9.91 24.61 17.61
CA SER A 194 -11.21 25.30 17.68
C SER A 194 -12.16 24.93 16.53
N ALA A 195 -11.63 24.38 15.43
CA ALA A 195 -12.42 23.92 14.31
C ALA A 195 -12.85 22.46 14.44
N LEU A 196 -12.35 21.72 15.44
CA LEU A 196 -12.69 20.32 15.68
C LEU A 196 -14.06 20.23 16.38
N LEU A 197 -15.03 19.64 15.67
CA LEU A 197 -16.42 19.52 16.11
C LEU A 197 -16.71 18.15 16.75
N ARG A 198 -16.03 17.10 16.28
CA ARG A 198 -16.15 15.73 16.81
C ARG A 198 -14.79 15.06 16.86
N ASN A 199 -14.51 14.34 17.96
CA ASN A 199 -13.21 13.73 18.24
C ASN A 199 -13.35 12.35 18.92
N ASP A 200 -13.90 11.39 18.17
CA ASP A 200 -14.08 10.01 18.63
C ASP A 200 -12.99 9.09 18.07
N PRO A 201 -12.77 7.89 18.65
CA PRO A 201 -11.79 6.93 18.13
C PRO A 201 -12.03 6.49 16.68
N SER A 202 -13.28 6.51 16.21
CA SER A 202 -13.66 6.07 14.86
C SER A 202 -14.28 7.14 13.98
N PHE A 203 -14.62 8.31 14.55
CA PHE A 203 -15.30 9.38 13.83
C PHE A 203 -14.73 10.72 14.24
N PHE A 204 -14.57 11.61 13.26
CA PHE A 204 -14.19 12.99 13.51
C PHE A 204 -14.98 13.92 12.61
N SER A 205 -15.08 15.17 13.01
CA SER A 205 -15.57 16.22 12.14
C SER A 205 -14.92 17.54 12.49
N PHE A 206 -14.67 18.37 11.48
CA PHE A 206 -14.08 19.68 11.67
C PHE A 206 -14.46 20.64 10.55
N ILE A 207 -14.21 21.93 10.75
CA ILE A 207 -14.26 22.94 9.69
C ILE A 207 -12.92 22.96 8.96
N ILE A 208 -12.95 22.82 7.63
CA ILE A 208 -11.76 22.83 6.78
C ILE A 208 -11.14 24.24 6.85
N PRO A 209 -9.83 24.39 7.16
CA PRO A 209 -9.17 25.69 7.16
C PRO A 209 -9.15 26.32 5.77
N GLN A 210 -8.74 27.58 5.67
CA GLN A 210 -8.54 28.20 4.36
C GLN A 210 -7.38 27.49 3.63
N LEU A 211 -7.65 27.01 2.41
CA LEU A 211 -6.70 26.30 1.56
C LEU A 211 -6.72 26.93 0.17
N ASN A 212 -5.55 27.10 -0.44
CA ASN A 212 -5.45 27.53 -1.83
C ASN A 212 -5.92 26.40 -2.76
N LYS A 213 -6.31 26.76 -3.99
CA LYS A 213 -6.65 25.76 -5.03
C LYS A 213 -5.48 24.79 -5.24
N GLY A 214 -5.75 23.49 -5.27
CA GLY A 214 -4.72 22.46 -5.40
C GLY A 214 -5.13 21.12 -4.79
N ALA A 215 -4.19 20.18 -4.83
CA ALA A 215 -4.31 18.85 -4.25
C ALA A 215 -3.62 18.78 -2.88
N TYR A 216 -4.28 18.14 -1.92
CA TYR A 216 -3.80 17.99 -0.54
C TYR A 216 -3.99 16.56 -0.06
N TYR A 217 -3.06 16.10 0.77
CA TYR A 217 -3.25 14.90 1.56
C TYR A 217 -3.66 15.27 2.98
N LEU A 218 -4.73 14.64 3.47
CA LEU A 218 -5.11 14.76 4.88
C LEU A 218 -4.26 13.79 5.71
N GLU A 219 -3.65 14.28 6.77
CA GLU A 219 -2.88 13.48 7.72
C GLU A 219 -3.45 13.63 9.12
N VAL A 220 -3.28 12.58 9.93
CA VAL A 220 -3.67 12.54 11.34
C VAL A 220 -2.46 12.21 12.18
N ALA A 221 -2.20 13.00 13.23
CA ALA A 221 -1.17 12.74 14.23
C ALA A 221 -1.77 12.72 15.64
N THR A 222 -1.49 11.68 16.42
CA THR A 222 -2.05 11.53 17.77
C THR A 222 -1.16 10.67 18.67
N GLN A 223 -1.19 10.93 19.98
CA GLN A 223 -0.62 10.05 21.01
C GLN A 223 -1.69 9.14 21.63
N ALA A 224 -2.86 9.02 21.02
CA ALA A 224 -3.89 8.09 21.45
C ALA A 224 -3.35 6.66 21.51
N SER A 225 -3.55 5.98 22.64
CA SER A 225 -3.25 4.56 22.78
C SER A 225 -4.54 3.76 22.99
N THR A 226 -4.47 2.45 22.82
CA THR A 226 -5.58 1.52 23.11
C THR A 226 -6.00 1.58 24.59
N ASN A 227 -5.10 2.02 25.48
CA ASN A 227 -5.42 2.30 26.89
C ASN A 227 -5.70 3.79 27.06
N SER A 228 -6.97 4.16 27.21
CA SER A 228 -7.40 5.56 27.34
C SER A 228 -6.79 6.33 28.52
N LYS A 229 -6.14 5.64 29.48
CA LYS A 229 -5.45 6.25 30.63
C LYS A 229 -3.97 6.56 30.37
N LYS A 230 -3.39 6.15 29.24
CA LYS A 230 -1.98 6.35 28.90
C LYS A 230 -1.81 6.89 27.48
N LEU A 231 -0.97 7.90 27.35
CA LEU A 231 -0.54 8.43 26.05
C LEU A 231 0.71 7.68 25.55
N LEU A 232 0.86 7.61 24.23
CA LEU A 232 2.08 7.15 23.59
C LEU A 232 3.23 8.12 23.85
N LYS A 233 4.47 7.61 23.93
CA LYS A 233 5.66 8.46 24.15
C LYS A 233 5.88 9.45 23.01
N GLU A 234 5.60 9.04 21.78
CA GLU A 234 5.71 9.86 20.57
C GLU A 234 4.39 9.80 19.79
N PRO A 235 3.96 10.90 19.15
CA PRO A 235 2.80 10.90 18.26
C PRO A 235 2.99 9.92 17.11
N ARG A 236 1.95 9.13 16.84
CA ARG A 236 1.85 8.37 15.59
C ARG A 236 1.17 9.23 14.55
N ARG A 237 1.72 9.25 13.34
CA ARG A 237 1.21 10.02 12.21
C ARG A 237 0.96 9.11 11.02
N ASN A 238 -0.13 9.34 10.30
CA ASN A 238 -0.45 8.60 9.09
C ASN A 238 -1.21 9.48 8.09
N ARG A 239 -1.13 9.12 6.81
CA ARG A 239 -1.71 9.85 5.69
C ARG A 239 -2.93 9.13 5.14
N PHE A 240 -3.98 9.89 4.83
CA PHE A 240 -5.11 9.43 4.04
C PHE A 240 -4.66 9.17 2.58
N PRO A 241 -4.91 7.97 2.01
CA PRO A 241 -4.28 7.57 0.76
C PRO A 241 -4.73 8.36 -0.48
N TYR A 242 -5.93 8.96 -0.44
CA TYR A 242 -6.47 9.70 -1.58
C TYR A 242 -6.13 11.19 -1.48
N PRO A 243 -5.67 11.83 -2.57
CA PRO A 243 -5.55 13.27 -2.63
C PRO A 243 -6.93 13.91 -2.64
N LEU A 244 -7.09 15.00 -1.89
CA LEU A 244 -8.28 15.82 -1.79
C LEU A 244 -8.07 17.14 -2.53
N TYR A 245 -9.08 17.59 -3.26
CA TYR A 245 -8.96 18.70 -4.19
C TYR A 245 -9.79 19.90 -3.75
N VAL A 246 -9.13 21.06 -3.75
CA VAL A 246 -9.77 22.38 -3.65
C VAL A 246 -9.84 22.97 -5.07
N GLY A 247 -11.06 23.07 -5.61
CA GLY A 247 -11.29 23.56 -6.97
C GLY A 247 -11.25 22.45 -8.04
N ASN A 248 -10.36 22.59 -9.02
CA ASN A 248 -10.32 21.73 -10.21
C ASN A 248 -9.78 20.34 -9.85
N ILE A 249 -10.45 19.30 -10.35
CA ILE A 249 -10.08 17.90 -10.17
C ILE A 249 -9.45 17.41 -11.48
N PRO A 250 -8.26 16.79 -11.46
CA PRO A 250 -7.65 16.19 -12.65
C PRO A 250 -8.58 15.14 -13.28
N GLY A 251 -9.00 15.37 -14.52
CA GLY A 251 -9.87 14.45 -15.27
C GLY A 251 -11.38 14.77 -15.23
N GLU A 252 -11.83 15.77 -14.46
CA GLU A 252 -13.11 16.42 -14.73
C GLU A 252 -12.89 17.46 -15.86
N GLU A 253 -13.13 17.09 -17.12
CA GLU A 253 -13.32 18.08 -18.17
C GLU A 253 -14.52 18.96 -17.79
N GLU A 254 -14.32 20.28 -17.71
CA GLU A 254 -15.41 21.25 -17.69
C GLU A 254 -16.26 21.01 -18.95
N ARG A 255 -17.41 20.35 -18.80
CA ARG A 255 -18.42 20.33 -19.85
C ARG A 255 -18.86 21.77 -20.09
N PRO A 256 -18.56 22.40 -21.24
CA PRO A 256 -18.91 23.79 -21.47
C PRO A 256 -20.43 23.89 -21.69
N GLY A 257 -21.08 24.63 -20.78
CA GLY A 257 -22.33 25.39 -20.98
C GLY A 257 -23.52 24.71 -21.66
N GLU A 258 -24.59 24.49 -20.90
CA GLU A 258 -25.94 24.70 -21.42
C GLU A 258 -26.51 25.96 -20.77
N LEU A 259 -26.70 26.99 -21.61
CA LEU A 259 -27.58 28.14 -21.38
C LEU A 259 -29.04 27.69 -21.48
#